data_AF-A0A924B5R8-F1
#
_entry.id   AF-A0A924B5R8-F1
#
_cell.length_a   1.000
_cell.length_b   1.000
_cell.length_c   1.000
_cell.angle_alpha   90.00
_cell.angle_beta   90.00
_cell.angle_gamma   90.00
#
_symmetry.space_group_name_H-M   'P 1'
#
loop_
_entity.id
_entity.type
_entity.pdbx_description
1 polymer ?
#
loop_
_entity_poly.entity_id
_entity_poly.type
_entity_poly.pdbx_seq_one_letter_code
_entity_poly.pdbx_strand_id
1 'polypeptide(L)'
;METDSIVLLVIALAAFASALFTVAPILPGTLFIPLGAVIVGWVTGDWNRFPAWFWIAQGLLVVAYFVVDHVAQVAGVKRVGGSRAAMVGGAVGVFAGPLILAAVLGPFALLIGPPVGAVVGTLIGEQHAHRRRRELTPDMAAPDYRRLGFGALLAYVVSTGVKLGIVIVQVVLLWVCAR
;
A
#
# COMPACT_ATOMS: atom_id res chain seq x y z
N MET A 1 8.26 -6.35 -34.03
CA MET A 1 7.11 -5.95 -33.20
C MET A 1 6.83 -4.50 -33.52
N GLU A 2 5.61 -4.15 -33.90
CA GLU A 2 5.22 -2.77 -34.19
C GLU A 2 5.34 -1.93 -32.91
N THR A 3 5.79 -0.68 -32.99
CA THR A 3 6.01 0.20 -31.83
C THR A 3 4.79 0.28 -30.92
N ASP A 4 3.60 0.29 -31.51
CA ASP A 4 2.32 0.32 -30.80
C ASP A 4 2.09 -0.92 -29.93
N SER A 5 2.54 -2.10 -30.40
CA SER A 5 2.47 -3.34 -29.63
C SER A 5 3.39 -3.30 -28.41
N ILE A 6 4.56 -2.64 -28.53
CA ILE A 6 5.48 -2.46 -27.40
C ILE A 6 4.86 -1.52 -26.36
N VAL A 7 4.25 -0.41 -26.79
CA VAL A 7 3.60 0.55 -25.89
C VAL A 7 2.48 -0.12 -25.09
N LEU A 8 1.60 -0.88 -25.74
CA LEU A 8 0.53 -1.61 -25.06
C LEU A 8 1.06 -2.64 -24.06
N LEU A 9 2.14 -3.34 -24.40
CA LEU A 9 2.79 -4.28 -23.48
C LEU A 9 3.33 -3.57 -22.24
N VAL A 10 4.01 -2.43 -22.40
CA VAL A 10 4.55 -1.64 -21.27
C VAL A 10 3.42 -1.15 -20.37
N ILE A 11 2.32 -0.64 -20.94
CA ILE A 11 1.15 -0.20 -20.16
C ILE A 11 0.54 -1.37 -19.38
N ALA A 12 0.37 -2.53 -20.03
CA ALA A 12 -0.19 -3.72 -19.39
C ALA A 12 0.69 -4.22 -18.22
N LEU A 13 2.01 -4.25 -18.42
CA LEU A 13 2.97 -4.65 -17.38
C LEU A 13 2.99 -3.64 -16.22
N ALA A 14 2.98 -2.34 -16.52
CA ALA A 14 2.93 -1.29 -15.51
C ALA A 14 1.63 -1.38 -14.69
N ALA A 15 0.48 -1.57 -15.34
CA ALA A 15 -0.81 -1.74 -14.67
C ALA A 15 -0.86 -2.99 -13.78
N PHE A 16 -0.39 -4.12 -14.31
CA PHE A 16 -0.34 -5.38 -13.57
C PHE A 16 0.57 -5.28 -12.34
N ALA A 17 1.80 -4.76 -12.51
CA ALA A 17 2.72 -4.53 -11.41
C ALA A 17 2.12 -3.57 -10.37
N SER A 18 1.50 -2.47 -10.81
CA SER A 18 0.87 -1.50 -9.91
C SER A 18 -0.24 -2.12 -9.06
N ALA A 19 -1.09 -2.95 -9.66
CA ALA A 19 -2.16 -3.65 -8.94
C ALA A 19 -1.59 -4.69 -7.96
N LEU A 20 -0.65 -5.52 -8.43
CA LEU A 20 -0.01 -6.56 -7.62
C LEU A 20 0.68 -5.96 -6.39
N PHE A 21 1.52 -4.94 -6.58
CA PHE A 21 2.25 -4.30 -5.49
C PHE A 21 1.37 -3.37 -4.63
N THR A 22 0.15 -3.04 -5.06
CA THR A 22 -0.81 -2.35 -4.19
C THR A 22 -1.47 -3.30 -3.20
N VAL A 23 -1.74 -4.54 -3.62
CA VAL A 23 -2.27 -5.60 -2.74
C VAL A 23 -1.15 -6.25 -1.92
N ALA A 24 0.03 -6.43 -2.48
CA ALA A 24 1.20 -6.96 -1.78
C ALA A 24 2.27 -5.85 -1.68
N PRO A 25 2.16 -4.95 -0.69
CA PRO A 25 2.96 -3.72 -0.61
C PRO A 25 4.41 -3.98 -0.19
N ILE A 26 5.13 -4.82 -0.92
CA ILE A 26 6.60 -4.90 -0.82
C ILE A 26 7.20 -3.63 -1.45
N LEU A 27 6.57 -3.12 -2.49
CA LEU A 27 6.89 -1.86 -3.16
C LEU A 27 5.63 -1.01 -3.32
N PRO A 28 5.73 0.32 -3.40
CA PRO A 28 4.57 1.18 -3.66
C PRO A 28 4.10 0.99 -5.10
N GLY A 29 2.94 0.32 -5.28
CA GLY A 29 2.39 0.01 -6.61
C GLY A 29 2.19 1.24 -7.51
N THR A 30 1.89 2.39 -6.91
CA THR A 30 1.71 3.67 -7.63
C THR A 30 2.91 4.12 -8.46
N LEU A 31 4.13 3.65 -8.15
CA LEU A 31 5.36 4.08 -8.84
C LEU A 31 5.54 3.41 -10.20
N PHE A 32 4.92 2.26 -10.44
CA PHE A 32 5.08 1.54 -11.71
C PHE A 32 4.43 2.28 -12.89
N ILE A 33 3.42 3.11 -12.65
CA ILE A 33 2.76 3.88 -13.72
C ILE A 33 3.63 5.02 -14.27
N PRO A 34 4.16 5.96 -13.47
CA PRO A 34 5.07 6.99 -13.98
C PRO A 34 6.35 6.36 -14.56
N LEU A 35 6.84 5.23 -14.02
CA LEU A 35 7.92 4.48 -14.64
C LEU A 35 7.53 3.93 -16.03
N GLY A 36 6.31 3.42 -16.18
CA GLY A 36 5.76 3.01 -17.48
C GLY A 36 5.74 4.16 -18.49
N ALA A 37 5.35 5.37 -18.07
CA ALA A 37 5.41 6.55 -18.94
C ALA A 37 6.83 6.89 -19.38
N VAL A 38 7.82 6.83 -18.47
CA VAL A 38 9.24 7.03 -18.82
C VAL A 38 9.68 6.03 -19.89
N ILE A 39 9.35 4.75 -19.71
CA ILE A 39 9.70 3.68 -20.66
C ILE A 39 9.04 3.92 -22.02
N VAL A 40 7.75 4.28 -22.05
CA VAL A 40 7.04 4.60 -23.30
C VAL A 40 7.69 5.79 -24.02
N GLY A 41 8.05 6.85 -23.29
CA GLY A 41 8.75 8.01 -23.85
C GLY A 41 10.10 7.64 -24.47
N TRP A 42 10.86 6.74 -23.84
CA TRP A 42 12.14 6.25 -24.38
C TRP A 42 11.97 5.37 -25.61
N VAL A 43 11.02 4.43 -25.59
CA VAL A 43 10.79 3.49 -26.69
C VAL A 43 10.28 4.21 -27.94
N THR A 44 9.41 5.21 -27.77
CA THR A 44 8.82 5.96 -28.88
C THR A 44 9.70 7.12 -29.35
N GLY A 45 10.60 7.61 -28.50
CA GLY A 45 11.35 8.85 -28.73
C GLY A 45 10.48 10.11 -28.66
N ASP A 46 9.21 9.99 -28.27
CA ASP A 46 8.21 11.06 -28.30
C ASP A 46 7.74 11.43 -26.90
N TRP A 47 8.46 12.37 -26.29
CA TRP A 47 8.13 12.90 -24.97
C TRP A 47 6.96 13.88 -24.97
N ASN A 48 6.53 14.36 -26.14
CA ASN A 48 5.39 15.28 -26.22
C ASN A 48 4.08 14.59 -25.85
N ARG A 49 4.05 13.25 -25.89
CA ARG A 49 2.98 12.40 -25.35
C ARG A 49 2.70 12.67 -23.86
N PHE A 50 3.71 13.04 -23.08
CA PHE A 50 3.60 13.23 -21.63
C PHE A 50 3.85 14.69 -21.23
N PRO A 51 2.85 15.58 -21.40
CA PRO A 51 2.96 16.98 -21.01
C PRO A 51 3.13 17.16 -19.51
N ALA A 52 3.55 18.35 -19.07
CA ALA A 52 3.83 18.65 -17.66
C ALA A 52 2.66 18.32 -16.71
N TRP A 53 1.41 18.53 -17.14
CA TRP A 53 0.24 18.22 -16.32
C TRP A 53 0.14 16.73 -15.97
N PHE A 54 0.57 15.84 -16.87
CA PHE A 54 0.57 14.39 -16.63
C PHE A 54 1.50 14.05 -15.47
N TRP A 55 2.72 14.58 -15.47
CA TRP A 55 3.70 14.35 -14.41
C TRP A 55 3.25 14.93 -13.07
N ILE A 56 2.64 16.12 -13.09
CA ILE A 56 2.05 16.73 -11.89
C ILE A 56 0.92 15.84 -11.34
N ALA A 57 0.02 15.36 -12.20
CA ALA A 57 -1.07 14.48 -11.80
C ALA A 57 -0.55 13.16 -11.22
N GLN A 58 0.44 12.52 -11.87
CA GLN A 58 1.07 11.31 -11.35
C GLN A 58 1.74 11.56 -9.99
N GLY A 59 2.48 12.66 -9.83
CA GLY A 59 3.11 13.02 -8.56
C GLY A 59 2.09 13.21 -7.44
N LEU A 60 0.98 13.90 -7.71
CA LEU A 60 -0.11 14.08 -6.75
C LEU A 60 -0.79 12.76 -6.38
N LEU A 61 -1.01 11.87 -7.35
CA LEU A 61 -1.60 10.54 -7.10
C LEU A 61 -0.65 9.65 -6.28
N VAL A 62 0.66 9.72 -6.51
CA VAL A 62 1.67 9.03 -5.68
C VAL A 62 1.64 9.55 -4.24
N VAL A 63 1.59 10.87 -4.03
CA VAL A 63 1.48 11.45 -2.68
C VAL A 63 0.17 11.01 -2.01
N ALA A 64 -0.95 11.09 -2.72
CA ALA A 64 -2.25 10.65 -2.22
C ALA A 64 -2.24 9.17 -1.82
N TYR A 65 -1.57 8.32 -2.59
CA TYR A 65 -1.42 6.89 -2.31
C TYR A 65 -0.79 6.64 -0.93
N PHE A 66 0.32 7.31 -0.61
CA PHE A 66 0.97 7.17 0.71
C PHE A 66 0.15 7.78 1.84
N VAL A 67 -0.55 8.89 1.57
CA VAL A 67 -1.44 9.52 2.56
C VAL A 67 -2.57 8.58 2.93
N VAL A 68 -3.15 7.85 1.96
CA VAL A 68 -4.21 6.87 2.21
C VAL A 68 -3.76 5.80 3.20
N ASP A 69 -2.55 5.25 3.04
CA ASP A 69 -2.03 4.23 3.96
C ASP A 69 -1.87 4.78 5.39
N HIS A 70 -1.30 5.97 5.52
CA HIS A 70 -1.10 6.58 6.82
C HIS A 70 -2.44 6.90 7.50
N VAL A 71 -3.36 7.53 6.77
CA VAL A 71 -4.67 7.94 7.29
C VAL A 71 -5.51 6.72 7.64
N ALA A 72 -5.54 5.68 6.80
CA ALA A 72 -6.33 4.49 7.08
C ALA A 72 -5.82 3.75 8.32
N GLN A 73 -4.50 3.59 8.46
CA GLN A 73 -3.91 2.92 9.61
C GLN A 73 -4.21 3.69 10.92
N VAL A 74 -4.02 5.01 10.89
CA VAL A 74 -4.33 5.85 12.04
C VAL A 74 -5.82 5.83 12.35
N ALA A 75 -6.68 6.01 11.35
CA ALA A 75 -8.13 6.05 11.56
C ALA A 75 -8.68 4.71 12.04
N GLY A 76 -8.26 3.58 11.46
CA GLY A 76 -8.78 2.26 11.82
C GLY A 76 -8.36 1.81 13.22
N VAL A 77 -7.09 2.02 13.59
CA VAL A 77 -6.56 1.57 14.90
C VAL A 77 -6.86 2.57 16.01
N LYS A 78 -6.79 3.88 15.75
CA LYS A 78 -7.04 4.90 16.78
C LYS A 78 -8.52 4.96 17.19
N ARG A 79 -9.46 4.71 16.26
CA ARG A 79 -10.91 4.67 16.58
C ARG A 79 -11.28 3.59 17.58
N VAL A 80 -10.51 2.50 17.63
CA VAL A 80 -10.71 1.39 18.58
C VAL A 80 -9.83 1.52 19.83
N GLY A 81 -9.20 2.67 20.05
CA GLY A 81 -8.41 2.97 21.26
C GLY A 81 -6.95 2.52 21.21
N GLY A 82 -6.42 2.15 20.05
CA GLY A 82 -5.05 1.67 19.92
C GLY A 82 -3.98 2.73 20.14
N SER A 83 -2.85 2.30 20.70
CA SER A 83 -1.69 3.13 20.95
C SER A 83 -0.93 3.50 19.68
N ARG A 84 0.00 4.46 19.80
CA ARG A 84 0.91 4.81 18.71
C ARG A 84 1.80 3.63 18.30
N ALA A 85 2.21 2.80 19.24
CA ALA A 85 2.98 1.60 18.95
C ALA A 85 2.15 0.56 18.19
N ALA A 86 0.84 0.44 18.47
CA ALA A 86 -0.05 -0.41 17.68
C ALA A 86 -0.18 0.08 16.23
N MET A 87 -0.33 1.40 16.02
CA MET A 87 -0.37 1.97 14.66
C MET A 87 0.92 1.69 13.87
N VAL A 88 2.07 1.94 14.48
CA VAL A 88 3.39 1.70 13.86
C VAL A 88 3.63 0.21 13.66
N GLY A 89 3.30 -0.62 14.65
CA GLY A 89 3.43 -2.06 14.59
C GLY A 89 2.61 -2.66 13.45
N GLY A 90 1.38 -2.18 13.25
CA GLY A 90 0.54 -2.59 12.11
C GLY A 90 1.13 -2.17 10.78
N ALA A 91 1.60 -0.93 10.65
CA ALA A 91 2.26 -0.45 9.44
C ALA A 91 3.50 -1.30 9.10
N VAL A 92 4.37 -1.57 10.08
CA VAL A 92 5.55 -2.45 9.90
C VAL A 92 5.12 -3.88 9.57
N GLY A 93 4.07 -4.37 10.24
CA GLY A 93 3.52 -5.70 10.03
C GLY A 93 3.03 -5.93 8.59
N VAL A 94 2.45 -4.92 7.94
CA VAL A 94 2.05 -5.01 6.52
C VAL A 94 3.23 -5.35 5.60
N PHE A 95 4.43 -4.83 5.89
CA PHE A 95 5.64 -5.11 5.10
C PHE A 95 6.36 -6.38 5.58
N ALA A 96 6.48 -6.58 6.89
CA ALA A 96 7.20 -7.71 7.47
C ALA A 96 6.43 -9.03 7.37
N GLY A 97 5.10 -8.98 7.44
CA GLY A 97 4.21 -10.14 7.37
C GLY A 97 4.45 -11.00 6.13
N PRO A 98 4.37 -10.43 4.91
CA PRO A 98 4.68 -11.16 3.67
C PRO A 98 6.07 -11.79 3.68
N LEU A 99 7.09 -11.06 4.13
CA LEU A 99 8.48 -11.54 4.12
C LEU A 99 8.69 -12.72 5.07
N ILE A 100 8.07 -12.68 6.26
CA ILE A 100 8.15 -13.75 7.25
C ILE A 100 7.33 -14.97 6.79
N LEU A 101 6.12 -14.74 6.28
CA LEU A 101 5.22 -15.81 5.84
C LEU A 101 5.68 -16.46 4.53
N ALA A 102 6.48 -15.76 3.71
CA ALA A 102 6.99 -16.30 2.43
C ALA A 102 7.83 -17.58 2.62
N ALA A 103 8.55 -17.70 3.75
CA ALA A 103 9.32 -18.90 4.05
C ALA A 103 8.44 -20.17 4.22
N VAL A 104 7.17 -20.00 4.59
CA VAL A 104 6.25 -21.11 4.91
C VAL A 104 5.19 -21.31 3.82
N LEU A 105 4.62 -20.21 3.33
CA LEU A 105 3.49 -20.22 2.38
C LEU A 105 3.92 -19.95 0.93
N GLY A 106 5.22 -19.69 0.71
CA GLY A 106 5.76 -19.34 -0.60
C GLY A 106 5.02 -18.13 -1.21
N PRO A 107 4.58 -18.19 -2.47
CA PRO A 107 3.97 -17.05 -3.16
C PRO A 107 2.63 -16.62 -2.54
N PHE A 108 1.89 -17.51 -1.86
CA PHE A 108 0.61 -17.16 -1.22
C PHE A 108 0.78 -16.18 -0.05
N ALA A 109 1.99 -16.06 0.50
CA ALA A 109 2.32 -15.07 1.52
C ALA A 109 2.15 -13.62 1.04
N LEU A 110 2.20 -13.36 -0.26
CA LEU A 110 1.98 -12.01 -0.81
C LEU A 110 0.54 -11.54 -0.62
N LEU A 111 -0.44 -12.46 -0.68
CA LEU A 111 -1.85 -12.13 -0.56
C LEU A 111 -2.32 -12.14 0.90
N ILE A 112 -1.87 -13.14 1.66
CA ILE A 112 -2.30 -13.34 3.05
C ILE A 112 -1.41 -12.55 4.03
N GLY A 113 -0.14 -12.37 3.70
CA GLY A 113 0.85 -11.74 4.56
C GLY A 113 0.55 -10.30 4.93
N PRO A 114 0.13 -9.41 4.03
CA PRO A 114 -0.14 -8.02 4.40
C PRO A 114 -1.29 -7.87 5.42
N PRO A 115 -2.50 -8.43 5.23
CA PRO A 115 -3.57 -8.31 6.22
C PRO A 115 -3.23 -9.01 7.54
N VAL A 116 -2.63 -10.21 7.49
CA VAL A 116 -2.20 -10.92 8.71
C VAL A 116 -1.13 -10.14 9.46
N GLY A 117 -0.15 -9.63 8.72
CA GLY A 117 0.92 -8.80 9.25
C GLY A 117 0.40 -7.52 9.89
N ALA A 118 -0.55 -6.82 9.25
CA ALA A 118 -1.20 -5.64 9.82
C ALA A 118 -1.82 -5.94 11.19
N VAL A 119 -2.57 -7.04 11.29
CA VAL A 119 -3.22 -7.47 12.53
C VAL A 119 -2.17 -7.83 13.58
N VAL A 120 -1.28 -8.77 13.28
CA VAL A 120 -0.28 -9.27 14.23
C VAL A 120 0.66 -8.16 14.70
N GLY A 121 1.15 -7.33 13.78
CA GLY A 121 2.00 -6.19 14.10
C GLY A 121 1.30 -5.17 14.99
N THR A 122 0.01 -4.90 14.75
CA THR A 122 -0.79 -4.01 15.61
C THR A 122 -0.91 -4.57 17.02
N LEU A 123 -1.20 -5.86 17.16
CA LEU A 123 -1.37 -6.51 18.46
C LEU A 123 -0.04 -6.54 19.25
N ILE A 124 1.07 -6.86 18.59
CA ILE A 124 2.41 -6.83 19.21
C ILE A 124 2.76 -5.40 19.66
N GLY A 125 2.52 -4.41 18.79
CA GLY A 125 2.75 -3.01 19.11
C GLY A 125 1.93 -2.55 20.31
N GLU A 126 0.65 -2.94 20.38
CA GLU A 126 -0.21 -2.64 21.52
C GLU A 126 0.29 -3.33 22.80
N GLN A 127 0.63 -4.61 22.71
CA GLN A 127 1.13 -5.36 23.86
C GLN A 127 2.39 -4.71 24.45
N HIS A 128 3.31 -4.25 23.61
CA HIS A 128 4.50 -3.52 24.08
C HIS A 128 4.16 -2.19 24.75
N ALA A 129 3.20 -1.43 24.20
CA ALA A 129 2.76 -0.18 24.80
C ALA A 129 2.04 -0.40 26.13
N HIS A 130 1.20 -1.43 26.19
CA HIS A 130 0.42 -1.79 27.37
C HIS A 130 1.30 -2.22 28.54
N ARG A 131 2.32 -3.05 28.28
CA ARG A 131 3.32 -3.45 29.29
C ARG A 131 4.03 -2.24 29.91
N ARG A 132 4.54 -1.33 29.07
CA ARG A 132 5.18 -0.09 29.55
C ARG A 132 4.21 0.79 30.35
N ARG A 133 2.95 0.91 29.91
CA ARG A 133 1.94 1.69 30.65
C ARG A 133 1.57 1.06 31.98
N ARG A 134 1.53 -0.27 32.08
CA ARG A 134 1.27 -0.98 33.34
C ARG A 134 2.35 -0.78 34.39
N GLU A 135 3.62 -0.66 33.97
CA GLU A 135 4.71 -0.32 34.89
C GLU A 135 4.50 1.07 35.53
N LEU A 136 3.92 2.02 34.78
CA LEU A 136 3.60 3.37 35.25
C LEU A 136 2.25 3.44 35.99
N THR A 137 1.30 2.59 35.66
CA THR A 137 -0.07 2.60 36.20
C THR A 137 -0.56 1.15 36.36
N PRO A 138 -0.36 0.54 37.54
CA PRO A 138 -0.61 -0.88 37.77
C PRO A 138 -2.07 -1.32 37.57
N ASP A 139 -3.02 -0.44 37.89
CA ASP A 139 -4.47 -0.73 37.85
C ASP A 139 -5.09 -0.63 36.44
N MET A 140 -4.27 -0.45 35.39
CA MET A 140 -4.77 -0.28 34.04
C MET A 140 -5.37 -1.57 33.46
N ALA A 141 -6.63 -1.48 33.01
CA ALA A 141 -7.33 -2.56 32.32
C ALA A 141 -6.60 -3.02 31.05
N ALA A 142 -6.84 -4.28 30.65
CA ALA A 142 -6.32 -4.80 29.39
C ALA A 142 -7.07 -4.17 28.19
N PRO A 143 -6.37 -3.89 27.07
CA PRO A 143 -7.02 -3.37 25.87
C PRO A 143 -7.83 -4.47 25.18
N ASP A 144 -8.85 -4.07 24.43
CA ASP A 144 -9.64 -5.01 23.63
C ASP A 144 -8.89 -5.39 22.35
N TYR A 145 -8.06 -6.44 22.44
CA TYR A 145 -7.25 -6.94 21.34
C TYR A 145 -8.09 -7.41 20.13
N ARG A 146 -9.34 -7.83 20.32
CA ARG A 146 -10.19 -8.29 19.21
C ARG A 146 -10.60 -7.11 18.33
N ARG A 147 -11.03 -6.01 18.96
CA ARG A 147 -11.36 -4.77 18.24
C ARG A 147 -10.14 -4.14 17.58
N LEU A 148 -8.99 -4.20 18.22
CA LEU A 148 -7.71 -3.75 17.66
C LEU A 148 -7.33 -4.48 16.38
N GLY A 149 -7.36 -5.82 16.43
CA GLY A 149 -7.09 -6.64 15.26
C GLY A 149 -8.07 -6.35 14.12
N PHE A 150 -9.36 -6.28 14.41
CA PHE A 150 -10.37 -5.95 13.41
C PHE A 150 -10.19 -4.55 12.83
N GLY A 151 -9.83 -3.56 13.66
CA GLY A 151 -9.54 -2.19 13.21
C GLY A 151 -8.35 -2.12 12.27
N ALA A 152 -7.29 -2.89 12.52
CA ALA A 152 -6.13 -3.00 11.63
C ALA A 152 -6.48 -3.69 10.29
N LEU A 153 -7.25 -4.78 10.35
CA LEU A 153 -7.70 -5.47 9.14
C LEU A 153 -8.57 -4.56 8.26
N LEU A 154 -9.52 -3.84 8.87
CA LEU A 154 -10.39 -2.92 8.15
C LEU A 154 -9.59 -1.74 7.57
N ALA A 155 -8.62 -1.20 8.32
CA ALA A 155 -7.72 -0.17 7.81
C ALA A 155 -6.99 -0.63 6.54
N TYR A 156 -6.45 -1.84 6.54
CA TYR A 156 -5.77 -2.42 5.39
C TYR A 156 -6.72 -2.62 4.19
N VAL A 157 -7.90 -3.19 4.40
CA VAL A 157 -8.86 -3.41 3.30
C VAL A 157 -9.33 -2.10 2.69
N VAL A 158 -9.67 -1.12 3.53
CA VAL A 158 -10.17 0.20 3.07
C VAL A 158 -9.07 0.96 2.33
N SER A 159 -7.86 1.02 2.87
CA SER A 159 -6.73 1.68 2.17
C SER A 159 -6.44 1.00 0.84
N THR A 160 -6.37 -0.33 0.81
CA THR A 160 -6.13 -1.09 -0.43
C THR A 160 -7.18 -0.79 -1.50
N GLY A 161 -8.47 -0.76 -1.12
CA GLY A 161 -9.56 -0.41 -2.04
C GLY A 161 -9.41 1.00 -2.62
N VAL A 162 -9.14 2.00 -1.78
CA VAL A 162 -8.93 3.39 -2.24
C VAL A 162 -7.69 3.50 -3.13
N LYS A 163 -6.59 2.84 -2.77
CA LYS A 163 -5.34 2.84 -3.54
C LYS A 163 -5.48 2.16 -4.90
N LEU A 164 -6.28 1.10 -5.01
CA LEU A 164 -6.60 0.50 -6.30
C LEU A 164 -7.37 1.49 -7.19
N GLY A 165 -8.26 2.30 -6.63
CA GLY A 165 -8.91 3.41 -7.34
C GLY A 165 -7.89 4.44 -7.86
N ILE A 166 -6.91 4.83 -7.04
CA ILE A 166 -5.81 5.72 -7.46
C ILE A 166 -5.03 5.10 -8.62
N VAL A 167 -4.65 3.83 -8.52
CA VAL A 167 -3.92 3.11 -9.58
C VAL A 167 -4.74 3.05 -10.88
N ILE A 168 -6.05 2.81 -10.81
CA ILE A 168 -6.92 2.82 -11.99
C ILE A 168 -6.87 4.20 -12.67
N VAL A 169 -6.98 5.29 -11.91
CA VAL A 169 -6.87 6.64 -12.45
C VAL A 169 -5.51 6.86 -13.10
N GLN A 170 -4.42 6.44 -12.45
CA GLN A 170 -3.07 6.54 -13.02
C GLN A 170 -2.95 5.79 -14.36
N VAL A 171 -3.47 4.56 -14.44
CA VAL A 171 -3.48 3.74 -15.67
C VAL A 171 -4.28 4.41 -16.77
N VAL A 172 -5.46 4.97 -16.47
CA VAL A 172 -6.28 5.70 -17.45
C VAL A 172 -5.52 6.92 -17.99
N LEU A 173 -4.90 7.71 -17.12
CA LEU A 173 -4.09 8.86 -17.54
C LEU A 173 -2.91 8.44 -18.42
N LEU A 174 -2.22 7.36 -18.06
CA LEU A 174 -1.13 6.81 -18.85
C LEU A 174 -1.62 6.39 -20.23
N TRP A 175 -2.72 5.64 -20.30
CA TRP A 175 -3.28 5.14 -21.56
C TRP A 175 -3.76 6.27 -22.48
N VAL A 176 -4.40 7.31 -21.94
CA VAL A 176 -4.84 8.47 -22.72
C VAL A 176 -3.65 9.22 -23.32
N CYS A 177 -2.57 9.41 -22.55
CA CYS A 177 -1.40 10.14 -23.01
C CYS A 177 -0.48 9.30 -23.92
N ALA A 178 -0.47 7.98 -23.75
CA ALA A 178 0.42 7.09 -24.48
C ALA A 178 -0.08 6.71 -25.89
N ARG A 179 -1.34 6.98 -26.23
CA ARG A 179 -1.87 6.90 -27.59
C ARG A 179 -1.27 7.99 -28.47
#